data_AF-A0A7C9IRB1-F1
#
_entry.id   AF-A0A7C9IRB1-F1
#
_cell.length_a   1.000
_cell.length_b   1.000
_cell.length_c   1.000
_cell.angle_alpha   90.00
_cell.angle_beta   90.00
_cell.angle_gamma   90.00
#
_symmetry.space_group_name_H-M   'P 1'
#
loop_
_entity.id
_entity.type
_entity.pdbx_description
1 polymer ?
#
loop_
_entity_poly.entity_id
_entity_poly.type
_entity_poly.pdbx_seq_one_letter_code
_entity_poly.pdbx_strand_id
1 'polypeptide(L)'
;MVKNNVKNINNSLYGFDNDGHLLHGWQTVNNSPYFFDDNGIAQVGWIDYNGHRYYMTNAGVMKNWFQVNGSYYYGPDDGAIRYGWINYNNGVFYTNSNGVMLTGIQSIDDKRYRFNEAGQMWHGWYQLNGNLYNWYYSDPNSGVIQPSGPAHINGYDFNFGQDGLAIRDMSPYFDEFIQQVQKDKTPTSFIISLITDVHFQTNSRSWENFQNGEPDTRTQLSLDNLDNQNKLANALGIAYKISLGDAVNGTATSKANQFADLDEFASKFMQDKDKVKVFMVPGNHDLNHQSDDKYNNTNEGLTAQDEYNHILKPSDQYGVNDPNTTPALDNLRQSIETEHGSRIYYDQSRKLVSFFINDFDDTRALKDGKLAVDIQSYGGVSAAQINWIVQELQHVPSDYHVMFYMHSSLPGVFENEVNLAPSDGNQWGIYNGTLLRSIIEAFQNGTLQKQSDGAYKDVPLHLDSKQDTALNFALSVPNVTNSYPSEDPAFYTVKPTDVSFTGTAGRVIAVMNGHWHSDNESTQNNVLYVETNSAFPDTRTNHYGKRPVDSLQEGAQDFITVDIPNHKITFSRFGEGDGKTRFMTRAYNFGIGATNNPIN
;
A
#
# COMPACT_ATOMS: atom_id res chain seq x y z
N MET A 1 72.35 -17.04 12.49
CA MET A 1 71.37 -18.09 12.18
C MET A 1 69.98 -17.54 12.46
N VAL A 2 69.04 -17.77 11.54
CA VAL A 2 67.62 -17.45 11.76
C VAL A 2 67.09 -18.58 12.61
N LYS A 3 66.46 -18.26 13.75
CA LYS A 3 66.03 -19.26 14.74
C LYS A 3 64.54 -19.07 15.01
N ASN A 4 63.79 -20.17 15.01
CA ASN A 4 62.35 -20.22 15.30
C ASN A 4 61.56 -19.13 14.55
N ASN A 5 61.75 -19.06 13.23
CA ASN A 5 61.13 -18.03 12.42
C ASN A 5 60.90 -18.51 10.99
N VAL A 6 59.94 -17.88 10.32
CA VAL A 6 59.71 -18.00 8.88
C VAL A 6 60.43 -16.85 8.19
N LYS A 7 61.24 -17.16 7.18
CA LYS A 7 62.03 -16.16 6.45
C LYS A 7 61.77 -16.24 4.95
N ASN A 8 61.53 -15.09 4.33
CA ASN A 8 61.51 -14.97 2.88
C ASN A 8 62.96 -15.01 2.33
N ILE A 9 63.24 -15.99 1.49
CA ILE A 9 64.51 -16.16 0.77
C ILE A 9 64.15 -16.41 -0.70
N ASN A 10 64.60 -15.53 -1.59
CA ASN A 10 64.34 -15.62 -3.04
C ASN A 10 62.84 -15.85 -3.37
N ASN A 11 61.95 -15.05 -2.76
CA ASN A 11 60.50 -15.11 -2.91
C ASN A 11 59.82 -16.40 -2.40
N SER A 12 60.51 -17.22 -1.62
CA SER A 12 59.94 -18.41 -0.96
C SER A 12 60.06 -18.28 0.55
N LEU A 13 59.04 -18.72 1.28
CA LEU A 13 59.01 -18.69 2.75
C LEU A 13 59.60 -19.98 3.30
N TYR A 14 60.72 -19.91 4.02
CA TYR A 14 61.37 -21.06 4.66
C TYR A 14 61.20 -21.00 6.17
N GLY A 15 60.83 -22.13 6.77
CA GLY A 15 60.72 -22.28 8.23
C GLY A 15 61.98 -22.90 8.83
N PHE A 16 62.45 -22.34 9.94
CA PHE A 16 63.62 -22.86 10.66
C PHE A 16 63.31 -23.13 12.13
N ASP A 17 63.80 -24.25 12.67
CA ASP A 17 63.74 -24.56 14.10
C ASP A 17 64.72 -23.70 14.93
N ASN A 18 64.88 -24.02 16.22
CA ASN A 18 65.80 -23.28 17.13
C ASN A 18 67.28 -23.49 16.80
N ASP A 19 67.60 -24.58 16.12
CA ASP A 19 68.95 -25.00 15.76
C ASP A 19 69.32 -24.58 14.32
N GLY A 20 68.34 -24.08 13.56
CA GLY A 20 68.50 -23.59 12.20
C GLY A 20 68.29 -24.66 11.13
N HIS A 21 67.71 -25.81 11.47
CA HIS A 21 67.28 -26.82 10.48
C HIS A 21 65.95 -26.42 9.85
N LEU A 22 65.74 -26.88 8.61
CA LEU A 22 64.49 -26.67 7.89
C LEU A 22 63.34 -27.43 8.55
N LEU A 23 62.19 -26.76 8.60
CA LEU A 23 60.93 -27.32 9.06
C LEU A 23 60.20 -28.03 7.90
N HIS A 24 59.49 -29.12 8.20
CA HIS A 24 58.70 -29.91 7.23
C HIS A 24 57.32 -30.27 7.80
N GLY A 25 56.34 -30.45 6.93
CA GLY A 25 54.95 -30.78 7.29
C GLY A 25 54.26 -29.66 8.09
N TRP A 26 53.24 -30.03 8.86
CA TRP A 26 52.50 -29.12 9.74
C TRP A 26 53.37 -28.66 10.91
N GLN A 27 53.53 -27.35 11.06
CA GLN A 27 54.34 -26.74 12.12
C GLN A 27 53.66 -25.46 12.62
N THR A 28 53.79 -25.18 13.91
CA THR A 28 53.35 -23.90 14.49
C THR A 28 54.56 -23.04 14.76
N VAL A 29 54.68 -21.92 14.04
CA VAL A 29 55.78 -20.95 14.20
C VAL A 29 55.18 -19.63 14.66
N ASN A 30 55.62 -19.11 15.81
CA ASN A 30 55.08 -17.87 16.40
C ASN A 30 53.54 -17.86 16.50
N ASN A 31 52.96 -18.95 17.01
CA ASN A 31 51.52 -19.18 17.14
C ASN A 31 50.74 -19.21 15.82
N SER A 32 51.43 -19.30 14.67
CA SER A 32 50.80 -19.40 13.36
C SER A 32 51.07 -20.79 12.75
N PRO A 33 50.02 -21.52 12.34
CA PRO A 33 50.17 -22.81 11.66
C PRO A 33 50.61 -22.64 10.20
N TYR A 34 51.66 -23.35 9.82
CA TYR A 34 52.25 -23.44 8.48
C TYR A 34 52.29 -24.91 8.02
N PHE A 35 52.29 -25.13 6.71
CA PHE A 35 52.60 -26.42 6.10
C PHE A 35 53.82 -26.27 5.20
N PHE A 36 54.92 -26.95 5.53
CA PHE A 36 56.18 -26.91 4.77
C PHE A 36 56.33 -28.17 3.92
N ASP A 37 56.74 -28.03 2.66
CA ASP A 37 57.04 -29.18 1.80
C ASP A 37 58.38 -29.86 2.15
N ASP A 38 58.74 -30.90 1.39
CA ASP A 38 59.99 -31.64 1.57
C ASP A 38 61.26 -30.79 1.36
N ASN A 39 61.13 -29.61 0.73
CA ASN A 39 62.23 -28.64 0.58
C ASN A 39 62.22 -27.57 1.68
N GLY A 40 61.30 -27.66 2.64
CA GLY A 40 61.14 -26.69 3.74
C GLY A 40 60.49 -25.38 3.33
N ILE A 41 59.79 -25.35 2.18
CA ILE A 41 59.09 -24.18 1.66
C ILE A 41 57.64 -24.21 2.15
N ALA A 42 57.19 -23.13 2.78
CA ALA A 42 55.81 -22.96 3.22
C ALA A 42 54.89 -22.91 2.00
N GLN A 43 53.89 -23.77 2.00
CA GLN A 43 52.89 -23.84 0.95
C GLN A 43 51.88 -22.69 1.09
N VAL A 44 51.37 -22.23 -0.05
CA VAL A 44 50.34 -21.19 -0.17
C VAL A 44 49.20 -21.71 -1.04
N GLY A 45 47.97 -21.23 -0.82
CA GLY A 45 46.79 -21.67 -1.56
C GLY A 45 46.26 -23.02 -1.09
N TRP A 46 45.58 -23.74 -2.00
CA TRP A 46 44.95 -25.02 -1.72
C TRP A 46 45.96 -26.15 -1.56
N ILE A 47 45.77 -26.98 -0.54
CA ILE A 47 46.59 -28.17 -0.27
C ILE A 47 45.65 -29.35 -0.02
N ASP A 48 45.90 -30.46 -0.71
CA ASP A 48 45.27 -31.74 -0.42
C ASP A 48 46.29 -32.63 0.30
N TYR A 49 46.01 -33.00 1.54
CA TYR A 49 46.92 -33.77 2.40
C TYR A 49 46.14 -34.79 3.24
N ASN A 50 46.57 -36.04 3.24
CA ASN A 50 45.92 -37.16 3.96
C ASN A 50 44.40 -37.26 3.75
N GLY A 51 43.93 -36.98 2.52
CA GLY A 51 42.50 -37.05 2.18
C GLY A 51 41.67 -35.84 2.65
N HIS A 52 42.30 -34.82 3.21
CA HIS A 52 41.67 -33.57 3.61
C HIS A 52 42.18 -32.40 2.78
N ARG A 53 41.34 -31.37 2.62
CA ARG A 53 41.68 -30.14 1.93
C ARG A 53 41.88 -29.00 2.92
N TYR A 54 42.90 -28.20 2.67
CA TYR A 54 43.36 -27.07 3.48
C TYR A 54 43.57 -25.85 2.60
N TYR A 55 43.59 -24.66 3.21
CA TYR A 55 43.99 -23.43 2.52
C TYR A 55 44.99 -22.64 3.35
N MET A 56 46.11 -22.31 2.73
CA MET A 56 47.12 -21.44 3.31
C MET A 56 47.01 -20.07 2.64
N THR A 57 46.98 -19.01 3.44
CA THR A 57 46.98 -17.63 2.91
C THR A 57 48.26 -17.33 2.13
N ASN A 58 48.31 -16.20 1.42
CA ASN A 58 49.54 -15.76 0.73
C ASN A 58 50.74 -15.54 1.68
N ALA A 59 50.50 -15.42 2.99
CA ALA A 59 51.54 -15.36 4.02
C ALA A 59 51.99 -16.76 4.50
N GLY A 60 51.48 -17.83 3.90
CA GLY A 60 51.75 -19.23 4.27
C GLY A 60 51.06 -19.69 5.54
N VAL A 61 50.20 -18.87 6.15
CA VAL A 61 49.49 -19.21 7.40
C VAL A 61 48.09 -19.72 7.13
N MET A 62 47.67 -20.72 7.90
CA MET A 62 46.29 -21.20 7.94
C MET A 62 45.43 -20.32 8.84
N LYS A 63 44.16 -20.14 8.47
CA LYS A 63 43.15 -19.36 9.23
C LYS A 63 41.86 -20.14 9.32
N ASN A 64 41.06 -19.86 10.35
CA ASN A 64 39.81 -20.59 10.54
C ASN A 64 38.77 -20.25 9.47
N TRP A 65 38.37 -18.98 9.41
CA TRP A 65 37.59 -18.43 8.31
C TRP A 65 38.50 -17.72 7.32
N PHE A 66 38.32 -17.98 6.03
CA PHE A 66 39.10 -17.37 4.97
C PHE A 66 38.28 -17.21 3.69
N GLN A 67 38.68 -16.24 2.85
CA GLN A 67 38.01 -15.94 1.59
C GLN A 67 38.92 -16.28 0.41
N VAL A 68 38.38 -16.97 -0.60
CA VAL A 68 39.04 -17.31 -1.85
C VAL A 68 38.10 -16.96 -3.00
N ASN A 69 38.53 -16.08 -3.91
CA ASN A 69 37.74 -15.65 -5.07
C ASN A 69 36.30 -15.22 -4.72
N GLY A 70 36.14 -14.46 -3.64
CA GLY A 70 34.83 -13.99 -3.17
C GLY A 70 34.06 -14.97 -2.27
N SER A 71 34.41 -16.26 -2.27
CA SER A 71 33.74 -17.29 -1.46
C SER A 71 34.42 -17.49 -0.11
N TYR A 72 33.62 -17.66 0.96
CA TYR A 72 34.13 -17.95 2.30
C TYR A 72 34.15 -19.45 2.59
N TYR A 73 35.16 -19.89 3.35
CA TYR A 73 35.37 -21.29 3.74
C TYR A 73 35.76 -21.34 5.22
N TYR A 74 35.54 -22.51 5.84
CA TYR A 74 35.86 -22.76 7.23
C TYR A 74 36.71 -24.03 7.41
N GLY A 75 37.87 -23.89 8.04
CA GLY A 75 38.63 -25.01 8.62
C GLY A 75 38.89 -24.70 10.10
N PRO A 76 38.47 -25.50 11.08
CA PRO A 76 38.74 -25.24 12.49
C PRO A 76 40.23 -25.44 12.82
N ASP A 77 40.60 -25.57 14.09
CA ASP A 77 42.01 -25.59 14.52
C ASP A 77 42.85 -26.71 13.88
N ASP A 78 42.22 -27.79 13.40
CA ASP A 78 42.89 -28.86 12.65
C ASP A 78 43.09 -28.54 11.16
N GLY A 79 42.56 -27.43 10.67
CA GLY A 79 42.72 -26.89 9.33
C GLY A 79 41.89 -27.52 8.22
N ALA A 80 41.35 -28.71 8.45
CA ALA A 80 40.63 -29.43 7.41
C ALA A 80 39.28 -28.74 7.14
N ILE A 81 38.99 -28.45 5.89
CA ILE A 81 37.74 -27.77 5.51
C ILE A 81 36.53 -28.57 5.99
N ARG A 82 35.56 -27.87 6.60
CA ARG A 82 34.30 -28.44 7.04
C ARG A 82 33.20 -28.20 6.02
N TYR A 83 32.31 -29.18 5.95
CA TYR A 83 31.13 -29.20 5.10
C TYR A 83 29.88 -29.31 5.98
N GLY A 84 28.79 -28.68 5.58
CA GLY A 84 27.53 -28.68 6.31
C GLY A 84 27.53 -27.73 7.50
N TRP A 85 26.84 -28.13 8.57
CA TRP A 85 26.61 -27.32 9.77
C TRP A 85 27.89 -27.05 10.58
N ILE A 86 28.12 -25.78 10.89
CA ILE A 86 29.27 -25.31 11.66
C ILE A 86 28.78 -24.48 12.85
N ASN A 87 29.23 -24.82 14.05
CA ASN A 87 29.04 -24.02 15.25
C ASN A 87 30.34 -23.27 15.56
N TYR A 88 30.30 -21.94 15.56
CA TYR A 88 31.49 -21.10 15.77
C TYR A 88 31.12 -19.79 16.47
N ASN A 89 31.80 -19.44 17.56
CA ASN A 89 31.61 -18.20 18.32
C ASN A 89 30.13 -17.87 18.62
N ASN A 90 29.36 -18.84 19.11
CA ASN A 90 27.92 -18.73 19.39
C ASN A 90 27.03 -18.46 18.15
N GLY A 91 27.58 -18.62 16.94
CA GLY A 91 26.82 -18.60 15.68
C GLY A 91 26.76 -19.98 15.04
N VAL A 92 25.72 -20.19 14.24
CA VAL A 92 25.54 -21.37 13.39
C VAL A 92 25.72 -20.96 11.93
N PHE A 93 26.50 -21.70 11.17
CA PHE A 93 26.81 -21.44 9.76
C PHE A 93 26.59 -22.72 8.96
N TYR A 94 26.51 -22.60 7.64
CA TYR A 94 26.46 -23.76 6.75
C TYR A 94 27.39 -23.59 5.56
N THR A 95 28.22 -24.59 5.28
CA THR A 95 29.01 -24.67 4.05
C THR A 95 28.46 -25.76 3.12
N ASN A 96 28.37 -25.50 1.83
CA ASN A 96 27.89 -26.49 0.85
C ASN A 96 28.93 -27.61 0.61
N SER A 97 28.61 -28.54 -0.30
CA SER A 97 29.51 -29.66 -0.65
C SER A 97 30.87 -29.25 -1.23
N ASN A 98 31.00 -28.00 -1.69
CA ASN A 98 32.27 -27.43 -2.15
C ASN A 98 33.03 -26.70 -1.03
N GLY A 99 32.48 -26.65 0.19
CA GLY A 99 33.04 -25.94 1.34
C GLY A 99 32.72 -24.45 1.37
N VAL A 100 31.92 -23.95 0.42
CA VAL A 100 31.54 -22.54 0.33
C VAL A 100 30.44 -22.23 1.33
N MET A 101 30.66 -21.23 2.18
CA MET A 101 29.68 -20.71 3.14
C MET A 101 28.45 -20.16 2.42
N LEU A 102 27.27 -20.53 2.90
CA LEU A 102 26.02 -20.05 2.37
C LEU A 102 25.55 -18.78 3.10
N THR A 103 24.87 -17.92 2.37
CA THR A 103 24.20 -16.71 2.84
C THR A 103 22.76 -16.67 2.29
N GLY A 104 21.91 -15.79 2.79
CA GLY A 104 20.52 -15.67 2.33
C GLY A 104 19.64 -16.84 2.75
N ILE A 105 18.51 -17.02 2.07
CA ILE A 105 17.58 -18.14 2.33
C ILE A 105 18.07 -19.39 1.61
N GLN A 106 18.17 -20.51 2.32
CA GLN A 106 18.68 -21.78 1.81
C GLN A 106 17.76 -22.94 2.18
N SER A 107 17.58 -23.89 1.26
CA SER A 107 16.91 -25.16 1.52
C SER A 107 17.94 -26.24 1.84
N ILE A 108 17.89 -26.78 3.06
CA ILE A 108 18.81 -27.80 3.58
C ILE A 108 17.95 -28.89 4.22
N ASP A 109 18.08 -30.13 3.74
CA ASP A 109 17.33 -31.29 4.25
C ASP A 109 15.80 -31.04 4.34
N ASP A 110 15.21 -30.55 3.24
CA ASP A 110 13.78 -30.20 3.10
C ASP A 110 13.27 -29.11 4.06
N LYS A 111 14.18 -28.38 4.71
CA LYS A 111 13.87 -27.24 5.59
C LYS A 111 14.50 -25.96 5.06
N ARG A 112 13.86 -24.82 5.29
CA ARG A 112 14.39 -23.51 4.92
C ARG A 112 15.06 -22.85 6.12
N TYR A 113 16.22 -22.25 5.87
CA TYR A 113 17.01 -21.49 6.84
C TYR A 113 17.41 -20.16 6.25
N ARG A 114 17.59 -19.14 7.09
CA ARG A 114 18.12 -17.84 6.66
C ARG A 114 19.48 -17.61 7.28
N PHE A 115 20.45 -17.23 6.47
CA PHE A 115 21.78 -16.82 6.88
C PHE A 115 21.98 -15.33 6.52
N ASN A 116 22.57 -14.55 7.41
CA ASN A 116 22.89 -13.15 7.14
C ASN A 116 24.08 -13.01 6.16
N GLU A 117 24.48 -11.79 5.82
CA GLU A 117 25.61 -11.54 4.91
C GLU A 117 26.95 -12.08 5.43
N ALA A 118 27.09 -12.21 6.75
CA ALA A 118 28.24 -12.83 7.39
C ALA A 118 28.13 -14.37 7.48
N GLY A 119 27.05 -14.96 6.96
CA GLY A 119 26.78 -16.40 6.94
C GLY A 119 26.24 -16.98 8.24
N GLN A 120 25.95 -16.16 9.24
CA GLN A 120 25.37 -16.63 10.50
C GLN A 120 23.86 -16.84 10.34
N MET A 121 23.36 -17.98 10.80
CA MET A 121 21.95 -18.36 10.81
C MET A 121 21.14 -17.39 11.66
N TRP A 122 19.97 -17.01 11.15
CA TRP A 122 19.04 -16.13 11.83
C TRP A 122 18.10 -16.92 12.75
N HIS A 123 17.73 -16.32 13.87
CA HIS A 123 16.79 -16.87 14.84
C HIS A 123 15.74 -15.81 15.20
N GLY A 124 14.48 -16.22 15.34
CA GLY A 124 13.36 -15.32 15.65
C GLY A 124 12.89 -14.48 14.45
N TRP A 125 12.29 -13.35 14.77
CA TRP A 125 11.72 -12.42 13.80
C TRP A 125 12.79 -11.75 12.93
N TYR A 126 12.50 -11.59 11.63
CA TYR A 126 13.33 -10.85 10.69
C TYR A 126 12.53 -10.18 9.59
N GLN A 127 13.20 -9.22 8.94
CA GLN A 127 12.73 -8.52 7.75
C GLN A 127 13.67 -8.81 6.57
N LEU A 128 13.13 -8.77 5.36
CA LEU A 128 13.89 -8.86 4.11
C LEU A 128 14.05 -7.46 3.49
N ASN A 129 15.21 -7.20 2.91
CA ASN A 129 15.55 -5.98 2.14
C ASN A 129 15.26 -4.62 2.80
N GLY A 130 15.27 -4.55 4.13
CA GLY A 130 14.94 -3.31 4.84
C GLY A 130 13.48 -2.88 4.67
N ASN A 131 12.62 -3.74 4.12
CA ASN A 131 11.18 -3.54 4.15
C ASN A 131 10.71 -3.63 5.60
N LEU A 132 10.28 -2.50 6.15
CA LEU A 132 9.90 -2.38 7.57
C LEU A 132 8.60 -3.15 7.92
N TYR A 133 7.92 -3.72 6.93
CA TYR A 133 6.55 -4.20 7.09
C TYR A 133 6.42 -5.71 6.83
N ASN A 134 7.34 -6.31 6.07
CA ASN A 134 7.31 -7.74 5.78
C ASN A 134 8.10 -8.53 6.82
N TRP A 135 7.37 -9.14 7.74
CA TRP A 135 7.94 -9.91 8.82
C TRP A 135 7.87 -11.40 8.54
N TYR A 136 8.96 -12.06 8.90
CA TYR A 136 9.12 -13.50 8.79
C TYR A 136 9.64 -14.02 10.13
N TYR A 137 9.49 -15.32 10.36
CA TYR A 137 9.90 -15.92 11.61
C TYR A 137 10.78 -17.15 11.36
N SER A 138 11.90 -17.22 12.07
CA SER A 138 12.67 -18.46 12.22
C SER A 138 12.51 -18.96 13.65
N ASP A 139 12.26 -20.25 13.82
CA ASP A 139 12.15 -20.86 15.14
C ASP A 139 13.43 -20.55 15.97
N PRO A 140 13.31 -19.96 17.18
CA PRO A 140 14.46 -19.52 17.96
C PRO A 140 15.43 -20.65 18.32
N ASN A 141 14.96 -21.89 18.40
CA ASN A 141 15.80 -23.03 18.79
C ASN A 141 16.51 -23.67 17.59
N SER A 142 15.77 -23.90 16.50
CA SER A 142 16.25 -24.65 15.34
C SER A 142 16.71 -23.77 14.17
N GLY A 143 16.32 -22.50 14.13
CA GLY A 143 16.57 -21.58 13.01
C GLY A 143 15.76 -21.88 11.74
N VAL A 144 14.85 -22.86 11.81
CA VAL A 144 13.98 -23.21 10.69
C VAL A 144 12.99 -22.08 10.45
N ILE A 145 12.90 -21.59 9.22
CA ILE A 145 11.90 -20.59 8.82
C ILE A 145 10.51 -21.23 8.96
N GLN A 146 9.59 -20.49 9.58
CA GLN A 146 8.22 -20.91 9.80
C GLN A 146 7.55 -21.28 8.47
N PRO A 147 7.02 -22.50 8.31
CA PRO A 147 6.27 -22.88 7.12
C PRO A 147 4.93 -22.14 7.03
N SER A 148 4.33 -22.16 5.85
CA SER A 148 3.02 -21.58 5.62
C SER A 148 1.93 -22.21 6.50
N GLY A 149 0.96 -21.40 6.89
CA GLY A 149 -0.19 -21.77 7.70
C GLY A 149 -0.17 -21.15 9.10
N PRO A 150 -1.10 -21.57 9.97
CA PRO A 150 -1.30 -20.96 11.27
C PRO A 150 -0.15 -21.27 12.23
N ALA A 151 0.23 -20.27 13.04
CA ALA A 151 1.22 -20.42 14.10
C ALA A 151 0.91 -19.48 15.29
N HIS A 152 1.12 -19.98 16.50
CA HIS A 152 1.02 -19.20 17.73
C HIS A 152 2.41 -18.76 18.21
N ILE A 153 2.70 -17.47 18.18
CA ILE A 153 4.02 -16.91 18.49
C ILE A 153 3.86 -15.76 19.50
N ASN A 154 4.57 -15.84 20.62
CA ASN A 154 4.60 -14.81 21.66
C ASN A 154 3.20 -14.36 22.16
N GLY A 155 2.22 -15.26 22.22
CA GLY A 155 0.86 -14.97 22.69
C GLY A 155 -0.12 -14.50 21.60
N TYR A 156 0.30 -14.48 20.34
CA TYR A 156 -0.51 -14.04 19.21
C TYR A 156 -0.59 -15.13 18.13
N ASP A 157 -1.73 -15.18 17.45
CA ASP A 157 -1.94 -16.08 16.32
C ASP A 157 -1.61 -15.37 14.99
N PHE A 158 -0.94 -16.11 14.11
CA PHE A 158 -0.50 -15.66 12.79
C PHE A 158 -0.89 -16.69 11.74
N ASN A 159 -1.12 -16.23 10.52
CA ASN A 159 -1.16 -17.06 9.33
C ASN A 159 0.04 -16.73 8.46
N PHE A 160 0.88 -17.72 8.19
CA PHE A 160 2.06 -17.57 7.35
C PHE A 160 1.74 -17.87 5.89
N GLY A 161 2.06 -16.94 4.98
CA GLY A 161 1.96 -17.15 3.54
C GLY A 161 2.88 -18.26 3.03
N GLN A 162 2.70 -18.70 1.78
CA GLN A 162 3.61 -19.68 1.13
C GLN A 162 5.07 -19.21 1.06
N ASP A 163 5.25 -17.90 1.04
CA ASP A 163 6.54 -17.22 1.08
C ASP A 163 7.16 -17.17 2.48
N GLY A 164 6.35 -17.32 3.54
CA GLY A 164 6.73 -17.19 4.94
C GLY A 164 6.40 -15.82 5.55
N LEU A 165 5.66 -14.96 4.84
CA LEU A 165 5.18 -13.69 5.40
C LEU A 165 4.20 -13.96 6.55
N ALA A 166 4.44 -13.34 7.70
CA ALA A 166 3.53 -13.41 8.84
C ALA A 166 2.43 -12.36 8.74
N ILE A 167 1.18 -12.81 8.65
CA ILE A 167 -0.01 -11.95 8.77
C ILE A 167 -0.69 -12.28 10.09
N ARG A 168 -1.09 -11.25 10.84
CA ARG A 168 -1.74 -11.46 12.13
C ARG A 168 -3.16 -11.96 11.95
N ASP A 169 -3.53 -13.00 12.69
CA ASP A 169 -4.94 -13.39 12.80
C ASP A 169 -5.68 -12.38 13.67
N MET A 170 -6.58 -11.64 13.02
CA MET A 170 -7.38 -10.60 13.65
C MET A 170 -8.74 -11.10 14.14
N SER A 171 -9.12 -12.34 13.83
CA SER A 171 -10.41 -12.91 14.22
C SER A 171 -10.72 -12.89 15.72
N PRO A 172 -9.74 -13.00 16.65
CA PRO A 172 -10.02 -12.90 18.09
C PRO A 172 -10.58 -11.54 18.53
N TYR A 173 -10.40 -10.48 17.73
CA TYR A 173 -10.84 -9.12 18.04
C TYR A 173 -12.24 -8.79 17.50
N PHE A 174 -12.87 -9.72 16.75
CA PHE A 174 -14.15 -9.44 16.08
C PHE A 174 -15.29 -9.17 17.06
N ASP A 175 -15.45 -9.99 18.10
CA ASP A 175 -16.56 -9.85 19.04
C ASP A 175 -16.49 -8.51 19.79
N GLU A 176 -15.30 -8.09 20.20
CA GLU A 176 -15.08 -6.79 20.85
C GLU A 176 -15.41 -5.64 19.91
N PHE A 177 -14.93 -5.71 18.67
CA PHE A 177 -15.21 -4.70 17.65
C PHE A 177 -16.71 -4.61 17.32
N ILE A 178 -17.38 -5.76 17.12
CA ILE A 178 -18.82 -5.82 16.86
C ILE A 178 -19.60 -5.18 18.01
N GLN A 179 -19.26 -5.50 19.26
CA GLN A 179 -19.89 -4.87 20.42
C GLN A 179 -19.68 -3.36 20.44
N GLN A 180 -18.50 -2.88 20.05
CA GLN A 180 -18.21 -1.46 19.98
C GLN A 180 -19.09 -0.75 18.94
N VAL A 181 -19.16 -1.26 17.70
CA VAL A 181 -20.00 -0.68 16.64
C VAL A 181 -21.49 -0.70 17.03
N GLN A 182 -21.97 -1.77 17.66
CA GLN A 182 -23.37 -1.88 18.05
C GLN A 182 -23.79 -0.88 19.15
N LYS A 183 -22.85 -0.36 19.97
CA LYS A 183 -23.15 0.67 20.98
C LYS A 183 -23.57 2.00 20.36
N ASP A 184 -23.06 2.33 19.18
CA ASP A 184 -23.39 3.56 18.46
C ASP A 184 -24.66 3.44 17.62
N LYS A 185 -25.25 2.23 17.55
CA LYS A 185 -26.42 1.97 16.74
C LYS A 185 -27.70 2.46 17.41
N THR A 186 -28.55 3.13 16.64
CA THR A 186 -29.92 3.50 17.04
C THR A 186 -30.91 2.78 16.12
N PRO A 187 -32.22 2.74 16.46
CA PRO A 187 -33.22 2.12 15.60
C PRO A 187 -33.32 2.76 14.20
N THR A 188 -32.85 3.99 14.04
CA THR A 188 -32.87 4.76 12.78
C THR A 188 -31.54 4.76 12.06
N SER A 189 -30.45 4.28 12.69
CA SER A 189 -29.14 4.27 12.08
C SER A 189 -28.93 3.06 11.16
N PHE A 190 -27.99 3.21 10.22
CA PHE A 190 -27.54 2.15 9.34
C PHE A 190 -26.02 2.14 9.26
N ILE A 191 -25.45 1.01 8.82
CA ILE A 191 -24.00 0.82 8.78
C ILE A 191 -23.54 0.69 7.33
N ILE A 192 -22.44 1.37 7.00
CA ILE A 192 -21.71 1.27 5.75
C ILE A 192 -20.40 0.52 6.03
N SER A 193 -20.11 -0.52 5.26
CA SER A 193 -18.77 -1.10 5.21
C SER A 193 -17.98 -0.39 4.12
N LEU A 194 -16.85 0.22 4.48
CA LEU A 194 -15.99 0.99 3.59
C LEU A 194 -14.59 0.36 3.57
N ILE A 195 -14.01 0.24 2.38
CA ILE A 195 -12.60 -0.12 2.19
C ILE A 195 -12.03 0.72 1.04
N THR A 196 -10.73 0.94 1.05
CA THR A 196 -10.03 1.68 0.00
C THR A 196 -8.60 1.17 -0.10
N ASP A 197 -7.95 1.41 -1.23
CA ASP A 197 -6.50 1.21 -1.38
C ASP A 197 -6.09 -0.19 -0.93
N VAL A 198 -6.78 -1.19 -1.48
CA VAL A 198 -6.54 -2.61 -1.18
C VAL A 198 -5.29 -3.07 -1.91
N HIS A 199 -4.96 -2.44 -3.05
CA HIS A 199 -3.80 -2.74 -3.89
C HIS A 199 -3.66 -4.24 -4.15
N PHE A 200 -4.79 -4.90 -4.42
CA PHE A 200 -4.84 -6.32 -4.70
C PHE A 200 -4.00 -6.65 -5.94
N GLN A 201 -3.20 -7.69 -5.87
CA GLN A 201 -2.40 -8.14 -7.00
C GLN A 201 -2.21 -9.64 -6.89
N THR A 202 -2.44 -10.39 -7.97
CA THR A 202 -2.15 -11.82 -8.02
C THR A 202 -0.85 -12.08 -8.75
N ASN A 203 -0.31 -13.26 -8.51
CA ASN A 203 0.97 -13.72 -9.02
C ASN A 203 0.91 -14.05 -10.52
N SER A 204 0.74 -13.05 -11.39
CA SER A 204 1.22 -13.12 -12.78
C SER A 204 2.75 -13.00 -12.79
N ARG A 205 3.40 -14.00 -12.18
CA ARG A 205 4.85 -14.12 -12.02
C ARG A 205 5.49 -14.45 -13.36
N SER A 206 6.44 -13.63 -13.80
CA SER A 206 7.58 -14.20 -14.51
C SER A 206 8.37 -15.04 -13.48
N TRP A 207 8.79 -16.21 -13.92
CA TRP A 207 9.57 -17.20 -13.14
C TRP A 207 10.91 -16.66 -12.59
N GLU A 208 11.28 -15.43 -12.96
CA GLU A 208 12.52 -14.75 -12.60
C GLU A 208 12.49 -14.11 -11.20
N ASN A 209 11.34 -13.66 -10.70
CA ASN A 209 11.23 -13.03 -9.37
C ASN A 209 11.45 -14.03 -8.20
N PHE A 210 11.27 -15.33 -8.47
CA PHE A 210 11.50 -16.39 -7.48
C PHE A 210 12.99 -16.61 -7.18
N GLN A 211 13.91 -16.27 -8.10
CA GLN A 211 15.36 -16.46 -7.92
C GLN A 211 16.02 -15.36 -7.09
N ASN A 212 15.41 -14.17 -7.01
CA ASN A 212 15.92 -13.04 -6.22
C ASN A 212 15.24 -12.90 -4.84
N GLY A 213 14.34 -13.83 -4.49
CA GLY A 213 13.90 -14.02 -3.11
C GLY A 213 12.90 -13.00 -2.54
N GLU A 214 12.28 -12.14 -3.35
CA GLU A 214 11.24 -11.21 -2.87
C GLU A 214 9.85 -11.63 -3.38
N PRO A 215 8.97 -12.14 -2.50
CA PRO A 215 7.57 -12.37 -2.80
C PRO A 215 6.77 -11.06 -2.77
N ASP A 216 5.72 -10.98 -3.58
CA ASP A 216 4.74 -9.90 -3.47
C ASP A 216 3.78 -10.19 -2.31
N THR A 217 4.08 -9.56 -1.18
CA THR A 217 3.40 -9.70 0.11
C THR A 217 2.00 -9.08 0.12
N ARG A 218 1.57 -8.46 -0.98
CA ARG A 218 0.29 -7.77 -1.12
C ARG A 218 -0.88 -8.74 -1.20
N THR A 219 -0.78 -9.83 -1.95
CA THR A 219 -1.93 -10.70 -2.27
C THR A 219 -2.60 -11.28 -1.03
N GLN A 220 -1.84 -11.96 -0.16
CA GLN A 220 -2.44 -12.70 0.96
C GLN A 220 -3.00 -11.73 2.00
N LEU A 221 -2.33 -10.61 2.23
CA LEU A 221 -2.82 -9.58 3.14
C LEU A 221 -4.12 -8.95 2.63
N SER A 222 -4.18 -8.59 1.34
CA SER A 222 -5.41 -8.07 0.73
C SER A 222 -6.55 -9.08 0.81
N LEU A 223 -6.28 -10.39 0.61
CA LEU A 223 -7.28 -11.44 0.79
C LEU A 223 -7.79 -11.53 2.23
N ASP A 224 -6.89 -11.50 3.21
CA ASP A 224 -7.24 -11.57 4.62
C ASP A 224 -8.05 -10.34 5.06
N ASN A 225 -7.69 -9.14 4.59
CA ASN A 225 -8.45 -7.91 4.83
C ASN A 225 -9.86 -7.98 4.23
N LEU A 226 -10.01 -8.50 3.00
CA LEU A 226 -11.31 -8.68 2.36
C LEU A 226 -12.16 -9.72 3.10
N ASP A 227 -11.56 -10.82 3.56
CA ASP A 227 -12.28 -11.84 4.35
C ASP A 227 -12.72 -11.31 5.72
N ASN A 228 -11.85 -10.56 6.41
CA ASN A 228 -12.19 -9.87 7.66
C ASN A 228 -13.35 -8.90 7.46
N GLN A 229 -13.26 -8.04 6.42
CA GLN A 229 -14.32 -7.09 6.09
C GLN A 229 -15.65 -7.80 5.83
N ASN A 230 -15.63 -8.88 5.05
CA ASN A 230 -16.79 -9.70 4.73
C ASN A 230 -17.47 -10.30 5.98
N LYS A 231 -16.68 -10.89 6.88
CA LYS A 231 -17.18 -11.51 8.12
C LYS A 231 -17.81 -10.46 9.03
N LEU A 232 -17.14 -9.33 9.22
CA LEU A 232 -17.63 -8.22 10.04
C LEU A 232 -18.87 -7.56 9.43
N ALA A 233 -18.90 -7.33 8.12
CA ALA A 233 -20.05 -6.81 7.39
C ALA A 233 -21.32 -7.67 7.60
N ASN A 234 -21.18 -8.99 7.48
CA ASN A 234 -22.26 -9.93 7.71
C ASN A 234 -22.73 -9.90 9.18
N ALA A 235 -21.80 -9.86 10.14
CA ALA A 235 -22.13 -9.83 11.57
C ALA A 235 -22.82 -8.52 12.00
N LEU A 236 -22.45 -7.39 11.40
CA LEU A 236 -22.98 -6.06 11.73
C LEU A 236 -24.32 -5.76 11.06
N GLY A 237 -24.67 -6.48 9.98
CA GLY A 237 -25.88 -6.25 9.21
C GLY A 237 -25.85 -4.90 8.50
N ILE A 238 -24.86 -4.73 7.62
CA ILE A 238 -24.64 -3.48 6.87
C ILE A 238 -25.75 -3.21 5.84
N ALA A 239 -25.92 -1.93 5.48
CA ALA A 239 -26.80 -1.48 4.41
C ALA A 239 -26.05 -1.38 3.07
N TYR A 240 -24.83 -0.85 3.12
CA TYR A 240 -23.99 -0.60 1.95
C TYR A 240 -22.58 -1.13 2.17
N LYS A 241 -21.95 -1.55 1.08
CA LYS A 241 -20.56 -1.95 1.02
C LYS A 241 -19.88 -1.18 -0.10
N ILE A 242 -18.82 -0.43 0.20
CA ILE A 242 -18.25 0.57 -0.71
C ILE A 242 -16.74 0.38 -0.78
N SER A 243 -16.20 0.36 -2.00
CA SER A 243 -14.76 0.48 -2.28
C SER A 243 -14.48 1.87 -2.85
N LEU A 244 -13.52 2.62 -2.29
CA LEU A 244 -13.16 3.97 -2.75
C LEU A 244 -11.97 4.01 -3.73
N GLY A 245 -11.80 2.98 -4.55
CA GLY A 245 -10.73 2.92 -5.54
C GLY A 245 -9.44 2.29 -5.02
N ASP A 246 -8.50 2.13 -5.94
CA ASP A 246 -7.25 1.39 -5.78
C ASP A 246 -7.53 -0.03 -5.25
N ALA A 247 -8.53 -0.67 -5.86
CA ALA A 247 -8.89 -2.04 -5.59
C ALA A 247 -7.74 -2.99 -5.95
N VAL A 248 -7.09 -2.74 -7.09
CA VAL A 248 -5.91 -3.47 -7.54
C VAL A 248 -4.67 -2.60 -7.58
N ASN A 249 -3.50 -3.23 -7.64
CA ASN A 249 -2.24 -2.52 -7.78
C ASN A 249 -1.95 -2.18 -9.25
N GLY A 250 -1.63 -0.92 -9.55
CA GLY A 250 -1.25 -0.43 -10.88
C GLY A 250 0.13 -0.88 -11.39
N THR A 251 0.74 -1.91 -10.80
CA THR A 251 2.03 -2.48 -11.24
C THR A 251 1.89 -3.79 -12.00
N ALA A 252 0.67 -4.16 -12.41
CA ALA A 252 0.43 -5.34 -13.24
C ALA A 252 1.29 -5.29 -14.52
N THR A 253 1.85 -6.44 -14.90
CA THR A 253 2.76 -6.55 -16.06
C THR A 253 2.04 -6.44 -17.41
N SER A 254 0.71 -6.63 -17.43
CA SER A 254 -0.16 -6.43 -18.60
C SER A 254 -1.57 -6.00 -18.17
N LYS A 255 -2.36 -5.44 -19.10
CA LYS A 255 -3.76 -5.08 -18.87
C LYS A 255 -4.62 -6.32 -18.57
N ALA A 256 -4.38 -7.44 -19.24
CA ALA A 256 -5.08 -8.68 -18.93
C ALA A 256 -4.84 -9.14 -17.48
N ASN A 257 -3.62 -8.96 -16.96
CA ASN A 257 -3.31 -9.29 -15.56
C ASN A 257 -4.00 -8.32 -14.60
N GLN A 258 -4.05 -7.03 -14.91
CA GLN A 258 -4.79 -6.04 -14.11
C GLN A 258 -6.29 -6.38 -14.05
N PHE A 259 -6.90 -6.74 -15.19
CA PHE A 259 -8.30 -7.16 -15.20
C PHE A 259 -8.54 -8.46 -14.45
N ALA A 260 -7.62 -9.44 -14.55
CA ALA A 260 -7.72 -10.67 -13.76
C ALA A 260 -7.65 -10.38 -12.24
N ASP A 261 -6.79 -9.46 -11.83
CA ASP A 261 -6.72 -9.00 -10.44
C ASP A 261 -8.01 -8.30 -10.02
N LEU A 262 -8.59 -7.48 -10.91
CA LEU A 262 -9.82 -6.74 -10.65
C LEU A 262 -11.03 -7.68 -10.56
N ASP A 263 -11.09 -8.68 -11.43
CA ASP A 263 -12.08 -9.76 -11.43
C ASP A 263 -12.00 -10.55 -10.12
N GLU A 264 -10.79 -10.92 -9.69
CA GLU A 264 -10.60 -11.69 -8.46
C GLU A 264 -10.98 -10.84 -7.23
N PHE A 265 -10.52 -9.60 -7.17
CA PHE A 265 -10.94 -8.63 -6.15
C PHE A 265 -12.46 -8.53 -6.09
N ALA A 266 -13.11 -8.26 -7.23
CA ALA A 266 -14.56 -8.10 -7.32
C ALA A 266 -15.29 -9.37 -6.86
N SER A 267 -14.80 -10.56 -7.24
CA SER A 267 -15.38 -11.84 -6.82
C SER A 267 -15.41 -12.03 -5.31
N LYS A 268 -14.37 -11.53 -4.60
CA LYS A 268 -14.23 -11.62 -3.14
C LYS A 268 -14.98 -10.51 -2.43
N PHE A 269 -14.87 -9.29 -2.94
CA PHE A 269 -15.51 -8.11 -2.36
C PHE A 269 -17.03 -8.16 -2.50
N MET A 270 -17.56 -8.70 -3.61
CA MET A 270 -18.99 -8.71 -3.92
C MET A 270 -19.70 -10.03 -3.61
N GLN A 271 -19.10 -10.93 -2.83
CA GLN A 271 -19.69 -12.25 -2.55
C GLN A 271 -21.09 -12.20 -1.90
N ASP A 272 -21.45 -11.06 -1.31
CA ASP A 272 -22.70 -10.78 -0.61
C ASP A 272 -23.64 -9.82 -1.38
N LYS A 273 -23.38 -9.55 -2.67
CA LYS A 273 -24.13 -8.61 -3.52
C LYS A 273 -25.64 -8.87 -3.68
N ASP A 274 -26.09 -10.09 -3.37
CA ASP A 274 -27.51 -10.43 -3.36
C ASP A 274 -28.22 -10.05 -2.04
N LYS A 275 -27.45 -9.67 -1.01
CA LYS A 275 -27.93 -9.33 0.33
C LYS A 275 -27.72 -7.86 0.67
N VAL A 276 -26.64 -7.26 0.18
CA VAL A 276 -26.24 -5.87 0.48
C VAL A 276 -26.03 -5.10 -0.81
N LYS A 277 -26.18 -3.77 -0.74
CA LYS A 277 -25.86 -2.89 -1.85
C LYS A 277 -24.37 -2.66 -1.90
N VAL A 278 -23.74 -2.99 -3.02
CA VAL A 278 -22.29 -2.85 -3.20
C VAL A 278 -22.02 -1.71 -4.18
N PHE A 279 -20.96 -0.93 -3.96
CA PHE A 279 -20.52 0.13 -4.86
C PHE A 279 -18.99 0.16 -4.92
N MET A 280 -18.46 0.54 -6.08
CA MET A 280 -17.02 0.73 -6.30
C MET A 280 -16.83 2.05 -7.02
N VAL A 281 -15.89 2.85 -6.52
CA VAL A 281 -15.32 4.02 -7.19
C VAL A 281 -13.98 3.59 -7.79
N PRO A 282 -13.62 4.00 -9.02
CA PRO A 282 -12.30 3.73 -9.58
C PRO A 282 -11.23 4.63 -8.94
N GLY A 283 -10.05 4.08 -8.67
CA GLY A 283 -8.86 4.83 -8.29
C GLY A 283 -7.81 4.91 -9.41
N ASN A 284 -6.72 5.64 -9.16
CA ASN A 284 -5.63 5.76 -10.14
C ASN A 284 -5.00 4.40 -10.44
N HIS A 285 -4.80 3.52 -9.45
CA HIS A 285 -4.20 2.20 -9.68
C HIS A 285 -5.10 1.25 -10.46
N ASP A 286 -6.42 1.43 -10.40
CA ASP A 286 -7.38 0.65 -11.19
C ASP A 286 -7.32 1.01 -12.68
N LEU A 287 -6.88 2.24 -13.00
CA LEU A 287 -6.72 2.80 -14.35
C LEU A 287 -5.28 2.74 -14.86
N ASN A 288 -4.32 2.57 -13.95
CA ASN A 288 -2.90 2.68 -14.24
C ASN A 288 -2.33 1.38 -14.79
N HIS A 289 -2.05 1.33 -16.08
CA HIS A 289 -1.21 0.29 -16.69
C HIS A 289 0.22 0.78 -17.01
N GLN A 290 0.66 1.88 -16.38
CA GLN A 290 1.85 2.66 -16.75
C GLN A 290 1.74 3.30 -18.14
N SER A 291 1.70 4.64 -18.13
CA SER A 291 1.91 5.53 -19.28
C SER A 291 2.73 4.90 -20.42
N ASP A 292 2.08 4.81 -21.58
CA ASP A 292 2.36 4.07 -22.82
C ASP A 292 3.72 4.27 -23.55
N ASP A 293 4.81 4.63 -22.86
CA ASP A 293 6.13 4.84 -23.50
C ASP A 293 7.22 3.84 -23.06
N LYS A 294 7.06 3.12 -21.94
CA LYS A 294 8.13 2.27 -21.39
C LYS A 294 8.06 0.80 -21.82
N TYR A 295 6.88 0.31 -22.15
CA TYR A 295 6.64 -1.05 -22.63
C TYR A 295 5.84 -1.00 -23.93
N ASN A 296 6.52 -0.61 -25.02
CA ASN A 296 6.02 -0.86 -26.37
C ASN A 296 5.55 -2.32 -26.48
N ASN A 297 4.25 -2.59 -26.40
CA ASN A 297 3.62 -3.71 -27.10
C ASN A 297 2.09 -3.70 -26.97
N THR A 298 1.46 -3.42 -28.12
CA THR A 298 0.34 -4.17 -28.69
C THR A 298 -0.80 -4.56 -27.75
N ASN A 299 -1.93 -3.88 -27.91
CA ASN A 299 -3.29 -4.41 -27.73
C ASN A 299 -3.31 -5.95 -27.65
N GLU A 300 -3.43 -6.52 -26.45
CA GLU A 300 -3.61 -7.95 -26.19
C GLU A 300 -4.99 -8.47 -26.69
N GLY A 301 -5.52 -7.91 -27.78
CA GLY A 301 -6.87 -8.18 -28.26
C GLY A 301 -8.00 -7.60 -27.40
N LEU A 302 -7.68 -6.92 -26.29
CA LEU A 302 -8.65 -6.21 -25.44
C LEU A 302 -9.15 -4.94 -26.14
N THR A 303 -10.44 -4.67 -25.98
CA THR A 303 -11.15 -3.54 -26.59
C THR A 303 -11.32 -2.39 -25.60
N ALA A 304 -11.55 -1.18 -26.10
CA ALA A 304 -11.96 -0.05 -25.25
C ALA A 304 -13.25 -0.33 -24.45
N GLN A 305 -14.09 -1.26 -24.94
CA GLN A 305 -15.27 -1.72 -24.22
C GLN A 305 -14.91 -2.58 -23.00
N ASP A 306 -13.81 -3.33 -23.06
CA ASP A 306 -13.34 -4.15 -21.93
C ASP A 306 -12.82 -3.24 -20.80
N GLU A 307 -12.04 -2.21 -21.12
CA GLU A 307 -11.64 -1.17 -20.16
C GLU A 307 -12.84 -0.45 -19.54
N TYR A 308 -13.80 -0.07 -20.40
CA TYR A 308 -15.03 0.57 -19.96
C TYR A 308 -15.84 -0.33 -19.02
N ASN A 309 -15.97 -1.63 -19.31
CA ASN A 309 -16.73 -2.56 -18.47
C ASN A 309 -16.02 -2.87 -17.14
N HIS A 310 -14.70 -3.09 -17.14
CA HIS A 310 -13.98 -3.51 -15.94
C HIS A 310 -13.70 -2.34 -14.99
N ILE A 311 -13.31 -1.19 -15.52
CA ILE A 311 -12.81 -0.07 -14.70
C ILE A 311 -13.88 1.02 -14.53
N LEU A 312 -14.53 1.43 -15.63
CA LEU A 312 -15.46 2.56 -15.60
C LEU A 312 -16.89 2.15 -15.24
N LYS A 313 -17.32 0.94 -15.62
CA LYS A 313 -18.66 0.39 -15.35
C LYS A 313 -18.65 -1.00 -14.71
N PRO A 314 -18.01 -1.15 -13.54
CA PRO A 314 -17.95 -2.44 -12.85
C PRO A 314 -19.33 -3.05 -12.52
N SER A 315 -20.41 -2.26 -12.51
CA SER A 315 -21.79 -2.72 -12.34
C SER A 315 -22.25 -3.64 -13.47
N ASP A 316 -22.01 -3.23 -14.71
CA ASP A 316 -22.40 -3.96 -15.92
C ASP A 316 -21.60 -5.26 -16.03
N GLN A 317 -20.32 -5.23 -15.64
CA GLN A 317 -19.44 -6.40 -15.69
C GLN A 317 -19.67 -7.38 -14.55
N TYR A 318 -19.73 -6.90 -13.31
CA TYR A 318 -19.77 -7.76 -12.11
C TYR A 318 -21.18 -8.00 -11.57
N GLY A 319 -22.20 -7.40 -12.21
CA GLY A 319 -23.59 -7.51 -11.80
C GLY A 319 -23.80 -6.94 -10.40
N VAL A 320 -23.29 -5.72 -10.17
CA VAL A 320 -23.52 -4.97 -8.92
C VAL A 320 -24.99 -4.57 -8.92
N ASN A 321 -25.83 -5.44 -8.34
CA ASN A 321 -27.28 -5.37 -8.45
C ASN A 321 -27.86 -4.02 -7.99
N ASP A 322 -28.39 -3.23 -8.92
CA ASP A 322 -29.70 -2.59 -8.69
C ASP A 322 -30.79 -3.54 -9.26
N PRO A 323 -31.51 -4.30 -8.42
CA PRO A 323 -32.55 -5.22 -8.86
C PRO A 323 -33.78 -4.50 -9.46
N ASN A 324 -33.76 -3.17 -9.60
CA ASN A 324 -34.83 -2.37 -10.18
C ASN A 324 -34.34 -1.38 -11.25
N THR A 325 -33.55 -1.83 -12.22
CA THR A 325 -33.40 -1.11 -13.51
C THR A 325 -34.68 -1.21 -14.34
N THR A 326 -35.83 -0.84 -13.78
CA THR A 326 -37.07 -0.67 -14.56
C THR A 326 -37.22 0.80 -14.91
N PRO A 327 -37.32 1.19 -16.19
CA PRO A 327 -37.61 2.56 -16.60
C PRO A 327 -39.10 2.88 -16.40
N ALA A 328 -39.61 2.75 -15.18
CA ALA A 328 -40.98 3.09 -14.85
C ALA A 328 -41.11 3.57 -13.41
N LEU A 329 -40.97 4.88 -13.22
CA LEU A 329 -42.00 5.68 -12.55
C LEU A 329 -41.65 7.16 -12.72
N ASP A 330 -42.62 7.91 -13.21
CA ASP A 330 -42.61 9.37 -13.34
C ASP A 330 -42.39 10.05 -11.97
N ASN A 331 -41.16 10.06 -11.42
CA ASN A 331 -40.55 11.16 -10.64
C ASN A 331 -39.38 10.80 -9.71
N LEU A 332 -38.86 9.56 -9.63
CA LEU A 332 -37.62 9.27 -8.85
C LEU A 332 -36.84 8.11 -9.48
N ARG A 333 -35.74 8.43 -10.17
CA ARG A 333 -34.76 7.47 -10.73
C ARG A 333 -34.06 6.75 -9.56
N GLN A 334 -34.04 5.42 -9.53
CA GLN A 334 -33.47 4.66 -8.39
C GLN A 334 -31.93 4.61 -8.42
N SER A 335 -31.35 4.54 -9.61
CA SER A 335 -29.92 4.76 -9.88
C SER A 335 -29.70 5.32 -11.28
N ILE A 336 -28.67 6.15 -11.46
CA ILE A 336 -28.19 6.58 -12.78
C ILE A 336 -26.69 6.33 -12.79
N GLU A 337 -26.22 5.60 -13.79
CA GLU A 337 -24.81 5.47 -14.11
C GLU A 337 -24.52 6.25 -15.38
N THR A 338 -23.55 7.16 -15.30
CA THR A 338 -23.17 8.02 -16.43
C THR A 338 -22.25 7.28 -17.40
N GLU A 339 -22.07 7.82 -18.59
CA GLU A 339 -21.05 7.34 -19.53
C GLU A 339 -19.60 7.54 -19.03
N HIS A 340 -19.44 8.31 -17.95
CA HIS A 340 -18.16 8.63 -17.31
C HIS A 340 -17.85 7.73 -16.10
N GLY A 341 -18.66 6.69 -15.84
CA GLY A 341 -18.46 5.76 -14.72
C GLY A 341 -18.86 6.29 -13.34
N SER A 342 -19.50 7.46 -13.28
CA SER A 342 -20.08 8.01 -12.04
C SER A 342 -21.48 7.46 -11.81
N ARG A 343 -21.89 7.39 -10.55
CA ARG A 343 -23.21 6.86 -10.16
C ARG A 343 -23.90 7.74 -9.15
N ILE A 344 -25.22 7.76 -9.21
CA ILE A 344 -26.08 8.28 -8.15
C ILE A 344 -27.03 7.17 -7.69
N TYR A 345 -27.27 7.08 -6.38
CA TYR A 345 -28.20 6.12 -5.79
C TYR A 345 -29.17 6.81 -4.85
N TYR A 346 -30.47 6.62 -5.06
CA TYR A 346 -31.53 7.17 -4.22
C TYR A 346 -32.10 6.09 -3.30
N ASP A 347 -31.76 6.16 -2.01
CA ASP A 347 -32.36 5.31 -0.98
C ASP A 347 -33.54 6.00 -0.32
N GLN A 348 -34.74 5.67 -0.79
CA GLN A 348 -35.98 6.21 -0.26
C GLN A 348 -36.27 5.81 1.19
N SER A 349 -35.82 4.62 1.61
CA SER A 349 -36.05 4.09 2.94
C SER A 349 -35.24 4.84 4.01
N ARG A 350 -34.07 5.33 3.62
CA ARG A 350 -33.13 6.06 4.49
C ARG A 350 -33.13 7.56 4.25
N LYS A 351 -33.84 8.04 3.22
CA LYS A 351 -33.81 9.45 2.79
C LYS A 351 -32.38 9.90 2.49
N LEU A 352 -31.65 9.09 1.74
CA LEU A 352 -30.25 9.31 1.38
C LEU A 352 -30.07 9.31 -0.14
N VAL A 353 -29.26 10.23 -0.64
CA VAL A 353 -28.73 10.25 -2.00
C VAL A 353 -27.22 10.09 -1.93
N SER A 354 -26.69 9.08 -2.60
CA SER A 354 -25.25 8.81 -2.65
C SER A 354 -24.70 9.09 -4.04
N PHE A 355 -23.71 9.98 -4.12
CA PHE A 355 -22.95 10.27 -5.34
C PHE A 355 -21.62 9.52 -5.29
N PHE A 356 -21.37 8.69 -6.28
CA PHE A 356 -20.10 8.01 -6.53
C PHE A 356 -19.45 8.67 -7.74
N ILE A 357 -18.48 9.52 -7.48
CA ILE A 357 -17.84 10.40 -8.46
C ILE A 357 -16.62 9.66 -9.02
N ASN A 358 -16.54 9.55 -10.35
CA ASN A 358 -15.31 9.12 -11.00
C ASN A 358 -14.44 10.37 -11.18
N ASP A 359 -13.49 10.56 -10.27
CA ASP A 359 -12.53 11.65 -10.30
C ASP A 359 -11.34 11.40 -11.24
N PHE A 360 -11.46 10.43 -12.14
CA PHE A 360 -10.53 10.16 -13.24
C PHE A 360 -11.23 10.08 -14.60
N ASP A 361 -12.39 10.74 -14.79
CA ASP A 361 -13.05 10.76 -16.09
C ASP A 361 -12.43 11.77 -17.08
N ASP A 362 -11.75 12.81 -16.56
CA ASP A 362 -11.08 13.84 -17.35
C ASP A 362 -9.55 13.65 -17.35
N THR A 363 -9.11 12.46 -17.76
CA THR A 363 -7.70 12.19 -18.02
C THR A 363 -7.37 12.66 -19.44
N ARG A 364 -7.21 13.98 -19.62
CA ARG A 364 -7.02 14.61 -20.94
C ARG A 364 -5.85 13.98 -21.68
N ALA A 365 -6.05 13.57 -22.93
CA ALA A 365 -4.97 13.23 -23.86
C ALA A 365 -4.51 14.49 -24.64
N LEU A 366 -3.21 14.72 -24.69
CA LEU A 366 -2.53 15.59 -25.64
C LEU A 366 -2.80 15.14 -27.09
N LYS A 367 -2.66 16.07 -28.04
CA LYS A 367 -2.90 15.83 -29.48
C LYS A 367 -2.05 14.72 -30.10
N ASP A 368 -0.97 14.30 -29.45
CA ASP A 368 -0.08 13.24 -29.86
C ASP A 368 -0.42 11.87 -29.22
N GLY A 369 -1.53 11.79 -28.48
CA GLY A 369 -1.99 10.56 -27.82
C GLY A 369 -1.41 10.33 -26.42
N LYS A 370 -0.51 11.21 -25.94
CA LYS A 370 0.01 11.14 -24.57
C LYS A 370 -0.98 11.75 -23.59
N LEU A 371 -1.08 11.26 -22.37
CA LEU A 371 -1.89 11.94 -21.34
C LEU A 371 -1.25 13.30 -20.99
N ALA A 372 -2.08 14.34 -20.89
CA ALA A 372 -1.70 15.71 -20.53
C ALA A 372 -1.42 15.85 -19.03
N VAL A 373 -1.79 14.85 -18.24
CA VAL A 373 -1.63 14.78 -16.80
C VAL A 373 -1.14 13.37 -16.46
N ASP A 374 -0.21 13.26 -15.51
CA ASP A 374 0.17 11.99 -14.93
C ASP A 374 -0.98 11.47 -14.06
N ILE A 375 -1.73 10.49 -14.57
CA ILE A 375 -2.87 9.88 -13.88
C ILE A 375 -2.47 9.12 -12.61
N GLN A 376 -1.18 8.79 -12.44
CA GLN A 376 -0.72 8.24 -11.17
C GLN A 376 -0.81 9.29 -10.06
N SER A 377 -0.60 10.56 -10.40
CA SER A 377 -0.51 11.67 -9.46
C SER A 377 -1.79 12.53 -9.42
N TYR A 378 -2.61 12.60 -10.47
CA TYR A 378 -3.78 13.51 -10.49
C TYR A 378 -5.03 12.90 -11.12
N GLY A 379 -6.16 13.19 -10.49
CA GLY A 379 -7.51 13.03 -11.03
C GLY A 379 -8.05 14.32 -11.66
N GLY A 380 -9.15 14.21 -12.41
CA GLY A 380 -9.91 15.30 -13.01
C GLY A 380 -11.36 14.91 -13.23
N VAL A 381 -12.27 15.88 -13.07
CA VAL A 381 -13.72 15.71 -13.29
C VAL A 381 -14.16 16.50 -14.52
N SER A 382 -14.73 15.83 -15.52
CA SER A 382 -15.09 16.45 -16.80
C SER A 382 -16.22 17.48 -16.63
N ALA A 383 -16.28 18.46 -17.53
CA ALA A 383 -17.37 19.44 -17.53
C ALA A 383 -18.76 18.78 -17.67
N ALA A 384 -18.85 17.66 -18.39
CA ALA A 384 -20.08 16.89 -18.52
C ALA A 384 -20.50 16.28 -17.18
N GLN A 385 -19.57 15.71 -16.43
CA GLN A 385 -19.83 15.16 -15.09
C GLN A 385 -20.19 16.27 -14.09
N ILE A 386 -19.47 17.40 -14.09
CA ILE A 386 -19.82 18.57 -13.25
C ILE A 386 -21.25 19.05 -13.54
N ASN A 387 -21.62 19.19 -14.80
CA ASN A 387 -22.96 19.61 -15.20
C ASN A 387 -24.02 18.61 -14.73
N TRP A 388 -23.73 17.31 -14.83
CA TRP A 388 -24.60 16.25 -14.34
C TRP A 388 -24.78 16.32 -12.81
N ILE A 389 -23.69 16.47 -12.03
CA ILE A 389 -23.75 16.63 -10.57
C ILE A 389 -24.63 17.81 -10.18
N VAL A 390 -24.42 18.97 -10.81
CA VAL A 390 -25.23 20.17 -10.57
C VAL A 390 -26.71 19.91 -10.84
N GLN A 391 -27.03 19.29 -11.98
CA GLN A 391 -28.41 18.97 -12.33
C GLN A 391 -29.04 18.01 -11.32
N GLU A 392 -28.37 16.92 -10.94
CA GLU A 392 -28.92 15.98 -9.96
C GLU A 392 -29.11 16.62 -8.58
N LEU A 393 -28.17 17.45 -8.12
CA LEU A 393 -28.31 18.19 -6.85
C LEU A 393 -29.53 19.11 -6.83
N GLN A 394 -29.93 19.69 -7.97
CA GLN A 394 -31.15 20.51 -8.06
C GLN A 394 -32.44 19.69 -7.88
N HIS A 395 -32.39 18.38 -8.12
CA HIS A 395 -33.53 17.46 -8.03
C HIS A 395 -33.55 16.65 -6.72
N VAL A 396 -32.53 16.75 -5.86
CA VAL A 396 -32.50 16.08 -4.56
C VAL A 396 -33.68 16.57 -3.69
N PRO A 397 -34.59 15.67 -3.27
CA PRO A 397 -35.74 16.08 -2.46
C PRO A 397 -35.32 16.75 -1.16
N SER A 398 -36.14 17.70 -0.67
CA SER A 398 -35.78 18.53 0.48
C SER A 398 -35.62 17.75 1.79
N ASP A 399 -36.27 16.59 1.92
CA ASP A 399 -36.18 15.70 3.08
C ASP A 399 -35.05 14.66 2.99
N TYR A 400 -34.24 14.69 1.92
CA TYR A 400 -33.12 13.76 1.72
C TYR A 400 -31.79 14.41 2.09
N HIS A 401 -30.85 13.56 2.52
CA HIS A 401 -29.46 13.92 2.77
C HIS A 401 -28.56 13.39 1.66
N VAL A 402 -27.34 13.92 1.56
CA VAL A 402 -26.40 13.63 0.48
C VAL A 402 -25.06 13.16 1.04
N MET A 403 -24.49 12.12 0.43
CA MET A 403 -23.12 11.67 0.65
C MET A 403 -22.38 11.63 -0.68
N PHE A 404 -21.11 12.03 -0.67
CA PHE A 404 -20.21 11.95 -1.82
C PHE A 404 -19.10 10.96 -1.53
N TYR A 405 -18.78 10.12 -2.52
CA TYR A 405 -17.72 9.13 -2.52
C TYR A 405 -16.88 9.34 -3.77
N MET A 406 -15.57 9.48 -3.60
CA MET A 406 -14.58 9.63 -4.68
C MET A 406 -13.27 8.95 -4.25
N HIS A 407 -12.28 8.84 -5.12
CA HIS A 407 -10.99 8.28 -4.72
C HIS A 407 -10.05 9.34 -4.16
N SER A 408 -9.82 10.44 -4.88
CA SER A 408 -8.85 11.49 -4.52
C SER A 408 -9.46 12.59 -3.63
N SER A 409 -8.60 13.28 -2.87
CA SER A 409 -9.04 14.42 -2.05
C SER A 409 -9.38 15.66 -2.89
N LEU A 410 -10.31 16.47 -2.38
CA LEU A 410 -10.62 17.79 -2.93
C LEU A 410 -9.60 18.82 -2.45
N PRO A 411 -9.05 19.67 -3.33
CA PRO A 411 -8.00 20.62 -2.95
C PRO A 411 -8.37 21.57 -1.81
N GLY A 412 -7.40 21.79 -0.93
CA GLY A 412 -7.46 22.75 0.17
C GLY A 412 -8.34 22.30 1.32
N VAL A 413 -8.65 21.01 1.41
CA VAL A 413 -9.52 20.43 2.46
C VAL A 413 -8.73 20.03 3.69
N PHE A 414 -7.55 19.43 3.53
CA PHE A 414 -6.72 18.94 4.63
C PHE A 414 -5.41 19.73 4.77
N GLU A 415 -5.00 20.05 6.01
CA GLU A 415 -3.77 20.81 6.29
C GLU A 415 -2.49 20.10 5.80
N ASN A 416 -2.53 18.76 5.71
CA ASN A 416 -1.41 17.92 5.30
C ASN A 416 -1.18 17.87 3.79
N GLU A 417 -2.15 18.31 2.96
CA GLU A 417 -1.96 18.49 1.51
C GLU A 417 -0.81 19.46 1.21
N VAL A 418 -0.49 20.36 2.16
CA VAL A 418 0.56 21.38 2.06
C VAL A 418 1.92 20.89 2.56
N ASN A 419 1.95 19.93 3.50
CA ASN A 419 3.18 19.47 4.16
C ASN A 419 3.74 18.14 3.61
N LEU A 420 2.94 17.42 2.81
CA LEU A 420 3.39 16.30 1.98
C LEU A 420 3.47 16.69 0.50
N ALA A 421 3.77 17.96 0.23
CA ALA A 421 4.39 18.38 -1.01
C ALA A 421 5.91 18.53 -0.76
N PRO A 422 6.70 17.45 -0.74
CA PRO A 422 8.11 17.55 -0.41
C PRO A 422 8.87 17.60 -1.72
N SER A 423 9.50 18.74 -2.02
CA SER A 423 10.66 18.86 -2.92
C SER A 423 10.59 18.42 -4.39
N ASP A 424 9.55 17.70 -4.83
CA ASP A 424 9.59 16.88 -6.06
C ASP A 424 8.59 17.34 -7.13
N GLY A 425 7.65 18.24 -6.79
CA GLY A 425 6.72 18.85 -7.74
C GLY A 425 5.42 18.09 -8.02
N ASN A 426 5.16 16.96 -7.34
CA ASN A 426 3.92 16.19 -7.50
C ASN A 426 2.91 16.57 -6.41
N GLN A 427 1.79 17.20 -6.80
CA GLN A 427 0.61 17.31 -5.94
C GLN A 427 -0.31 16.12 -6.25
N TRP A 428 -1.00 15.59 -5.24
CA TRP A 428 -1.87 14.42 -5.40
C TRP A 428 -3.32 14.83 -5.11
N GLY A 429 -4.20 14.79 -6.11
CA GLY A 429 -5.57 15.29 -5.97
C GLY A 429 -6.28 15.60 -7.28
N ILE A 430 -7.49 16.17 -7.18
CA ILE A 430 -8.31 16.51 -8.34
C ILE A 430 -7.92 17.91 -8.86
N TYR A 431 -7.35 18.01 -10.07
CA TYR A 431 -6.80 19.28 -10.57
C TYR A 431 -7.84 20.41 -10.73
N ASN A 432 -9.11 20.06 -10.97
CA ASN A 432 -10.23 21.00 -11.00
C ASN A 432 -11.21 20.79 -9.84
N GLY A 433 -10.73 20.18 -8.74
CA GLY A 433 -11.54 19.86 -7.58
C GLY A 433 -12.09 21.09 -6.83
N THR A 434 -11.46 22.27 -6.96
CA THR A 434 -11.95 23.52 -6.34
C THR A 434 -13.38 23.87 -6.78
N LEU A 435 -13.71 23.66 -8.06
CA LEU A 435 -15.05 23.90 -8.58
C LEU A 435 -16.06 22.90 -8.00
N LEU A 436 -15.72 21.61 -8.01
CA LEU A 436 -16.56 20.56 -7.45
C LEU A 436 -16.83 20.79 -5.95
N ARG A 437 -15.78 21.11 -5.20
CA ARG A 437 -15.87 21.50 -3.79
C ARG A 437 -16.81 22.67 -3.58
N SER A 438 -16.66 23.74 -4.36
CA SER A 438 -17.52 24.93 -4.28
C SER A 438 -19.00 24.61 -4.55
N ILE A 439 -19.28 23.68 -5.47
CA ILE A 439 -20.64 23.20 -5.76
C ILE A 439 -21.23 22.46 -4.56
N ILE A 440 -20.46 21.55 -3.94
CA ILE A 440 -20.88 20.78 -2.76
C ILE A 440 -21.17 21.72 -1.57
N GLU A 441 -20.26 22.65 -1.29
CA GLU A 441 -20.42 23.62 -0.21
C GLU A 441 -21.59 24.56 -0.46
N ALA A 442 -21.83 24.98 -1.71
CA ALA A 442 -22.98 25.80 -2.06
C ALA A 442 -24.31 25.05 -1.85
N PHE A 443 -24.37 23.77 -2.21
CA PHE A 443 -25.53 22.93 -1.92
C PHE A 443 -25.76 22.78 -0.41
N GLN A 444 -24.68 22.57 0.36
CA GLN A 444 -24.75 22.47 1.81
C GLN A 444 -25.31 23.74 2.45
N ASN A 445 -24.94 24.92 1.95
CA ASN A 445 -25.30 26.20 2.54
C ASN A 445 -26.58 26.82 1.94
N GLY A 446 -27.20 26.19 0.94
CA GLY A 446 -28.45 26.64 0.32
C GLY A 446 -28.32 27.95 -0.48
N THR A 447 -27.12 28.49 -0.68
CA THR A 447 -26.85 29.71 -1.45
C THR A 447 -25.50 29.62 -2.18
N LEU A 448 -25.48 29.93 -3.48
CA LEU A 448 -24.27 30.35 -4.19
C LEU A 448 -24.16 31.87 -4.06
N GLN A 449 -23.21 32.37 -3.27
CA GLN A 449 -22.97 33.81 -3.19
C GLN A 449 -22.13 34.27 -4.38
N LYS A 450 -22.71 35.09 -5.25
CA LYS A 450 -22.02 35.81 -6.33
C LYS A 450 -21.38 37.08 -5.76
N GLN A 451 -20.10 37.38 -6.05
CA GLN A 451 -19.57 38.72 -5.78
C GLN A 451 -20.10 39.76 -6.79
N SER A 452 -20.05 41.02 -6.40
CA SER A 452 -20.50 42.17 -7.21
C SER A 452 -19.75 42.39 -8.53
N ASP A 453 -18.61 41.73 -8.75
CA ASP A 453 -17.78 41.82 -9.95
C ASP A 453 -17.92 40.62 -10.90
N GLY A 454 -18.73 39.62 -10.55
CA GLY A 454 -18.94 38.42 -11.36
C GLY A 454 -17.94 37.29 -11.09
N ALA A 455 -17.02 37.44 -10.14
CA ALA A 455 -16.21 36.33 -9.62
C ALA A 455 -16.89 35.67 -8.40
N TYR A 456 -16.59 34.40 -8.14
CA TYR A 456 -16.91 33.77 -6.87
C TYR A 456 -15.93 34.27 -5.81
N LYS A 457 -16.36 34.35 -4.56
CA LYS A 457 -15.39 34.28 -3.47
C LYS A 457 -14.68 32.95 -3.63
N ASP A 458 -13.39 32.99 -3.94
CA ASP A 458 -12.42 32.34 -3.07
C ASP A 458 -12.96 32.49 -1.65
N VAL A 459 -13.45 31.38 -1.08
CA VAL A 459 -13.60 31.29 0.37
C VAL A 459 -12.28 31.85 0.90
N PRO A 460 -12.28 32.92 1.73
CA PRO A 460 -11.04 33.54 2.13
C PRO A 460 -10.21 32.47 2.82
N LEU A 461 -9.25 31.91 2.07
CA LEU A 461 -8.09 31.26 2.59
C LEU A 461 -7.63 32.21 3.70
N HIS A 462 -7.47 31.69 4.90
CA HIS A 462 -6.59 32.36 5.85
C HIS A 462 -5.19 32.25 5.25
N LEU A 463 -4.92 33.11 4.27
CA LEU A 463 -3.67 33.29 3.59
C LEU A 463 -2.76 33.96 4.60
N ASP A 464 -2.14 33.17 5.47
CA ASP A 464 -1.05 33.70 6.27
C ASP A 464 0.05 34.12 5.31
N SER A 465 0.29 35.44 5.28
CA SER A 465 1.06 36.23 4.31
C SER A 465 2.55 35.90 4.21
N LYS A 466 2.96 34.69 4.60
CA LYS A 466 4.33 34.20 4.56
C LYS A 466 4.51 32.88 3.80
N GLN A 467 3.44 32.22 3.34
CA GLN A 467 3.54 30.93 2.64
C GLN A 467 3.25 31.00 1.13
N ASP A 468 2.92 32.17 0.59
CA ASP A 468 2.36 32.29 -0.76
C ASP A 468 3.28 32.95 -1.80
N THR A 469 4.49 32.40 -1.94
CA THR A 469 5.28 32.56 -3.17
C THR A 469 5.05 31.41 -4.16
N ALA A 470 4.10 30.50 -3.90
CA ALA A 470 3.87 29.29 -4.70
C ALA A 470 2.60 29.33 -5.56
N LEU A 471 1.54 30.11 -5.24
CA LEU A 471 0.39 30.31 -6.16
C LEU A 471 0.57 31.44 -7.19
N ASN A 472 1.76 32.06 -7.26
CA ASN A 472 2.15 32.95 -8.36
C ASN A 472 3.11 32.29 -9.38
N PHE A 473 3.35 30.98 -9.30
CA PHE A 473 4.19 30.27 -10.28
C PHE A 473 3.39 29.70 -11.45
N ALA A 474 2.77 30.61 -12.21
CA ALA A 474 2.50 30.41 -13.62
C ALA A 474 2.71 31.69 -14.44
N LEU A 475 3.63 32.58 -14.03
CA LEU A 475 4.18 33.60 -14.91
C LEU A 475 5.69 33.74 -14.65
N SER A 476 6.48 33.27 -15.62
CA SER A 476 7.95 33.37 -15.75
C SER A 476 8.82 32.30 -15.07
N VAL A 477 8.89 31.11 -15.68
CA VAL A 477 10.12 30.29 -15.68
C VAL A 477 10.57 30.13 -17.13
N PRO A 478 11.74 30.66 -17.54
CA PRO A 478 12.24 30.46 -18.89
C PRO A 478 12.76 29.03 -19.02
N ASN A 479 12.19 28.28 -19.97
CA ASN A 479 12.63 26.97 -20.51
C ASN A 479 11.82 25.70 -20.15
N VAL A 480 10.55 25.81 -19.75
CA VAL A 480 9.61 24.69 -19.88
C VAL A 480 8.50 25.09 -20.84
N THR A 481 8.53 24.56 -22.06
CA THR A 481 7.57 24.84 -23.14
C THR A 481 6.27 24.03 -23.05
N ASN A 482 5.95 23.45 -21.89
CA ASN A 482 4.65 22.84 -21.63
C ASN A 482 3.80 23.84 -20.86
N SER A 483 3.05 24.65 -21.60
CA SER A 483 1.96 25.45 -21.07
C SER A 483 0.90 24.53 -20.47
N TYR A 484 0.85 24.44 -19.14
CA TYR A 484 -0.32 23.93 -18.43
C TYR A 484 -1.53 24.78 -18.82
N PRO A 485 -2.70 24.21 -19.11
CA PRO A 485 -3.90 24.99 -19.23
C PRO A 485 -4.19 25.57 -17.84
N SER A 486 -3.95 26.86 -17.68
CA SER A 486 -4.70 27.70 -16.74
C SER A 486 -6.18 27.31 -16.85
N GLU A 487 -6.92 27.33 -15.74
CA GLU A 487 -8.38 27.16 -15.74
C GLU A 487 -9.01 28.02 -16.85
N ASP A 488 -9.23 27.46 -18.04
CA ASP A 488 -9.76 28.21 -19.17
C ASP A 488 -11.28 28.28 -18.97
N PRO A 489 -11.84 29.45 -18.65
CA PRO A 489 -13.27 29.60 -18.37
C PRO A 489 -14.13 29.29 -19.59
N ALA A 490 -13.55 29.19 -20.80
CA ALA A 490 -14.25 28.86 -22.03
C ALA A 490 -14.70 27.39 -22.12
N PHE A 491 -14.17 26.48 -21.29
CA PHE A 491 -14.50 25.05 -21.33
C PHE A 491 -15.65 24.64 -20.41
N TYR A 492 -16.10 25.53 -19.51
CA TYR A 492 -17.23 25.28 -18.64
C TYR A 492 -18.49 25.92 -19.23
N THR A 493 -19.46 25.08 -19.62
CA THR A 493 -20.76 25.53 -20.14
C THR A 493 -21.71 25.96 -19.02
N VAL A 494 -21.50 25.48 -17.79
CA VAL A 494 -22.20 25.99 -16.61
C VAL A 494 -21.45 27.21 -16.09
N LYS A 495 -22.06 28.39 -16.30
CA LYS A 495 -21.70 29.57 -15.53
C LYS A 495 -22.20 29.32 -14.11
N PRO A 496 -21.34 29.34 -13.08
CA PRO A 496 -21.80 28.97 -11.75
C PRO A 496 -22.86 29.94 -11.19
N THR A 497 -23.14 31.06 -11.89
CA THR A 497 -24.13 32.08 -11.50
C THR A 497 -25.57 31.65 -11.78
N ASP A 498 -25.75 30.56 -12.53
CA ASP A 498 -27.05 30.07 -12.97
C ASP A 498 -27.56 28.91 -12.08
N VAL A 499 -26.81 28.54 -11.03
CA VAL A 499 -27.13 27.39 -10.18
C VAL A 499 -27.85 27.86 -8.91
N SER A 500 -29.16 27.65 -8.86
CA SER A 500 -29.96 27.72 -7.63
C SER A 500 -30.26 26.31 -7.13
N PHE A 501 -29.84 25.98 -5.91
CA PHE A 501 -30.28 24.76 -5.24
C PHE A 501 -31.60 25.04 -4.50
N THR A 502 -32.59 24.19 -4.72
CA THR A 502 -33.86 24.27 -4.00
C THR A 502 -33.81 23.33 -2.79
N GLY A 503 -34.39 23.73 -1.66
CA GLY A 503 -34.45 22.92 -0.43
C GLY A 503 -33.75 23.57 0.78
N THR A 504 -33.71 22.83 1.89
CA THR A 504 -33.10 23.26 3.16
C THR A 504 -31.59 23.05 3.15
N ALA A 505 -30.83 23.97 3.75
CA ALA A 505 -29.40 23.83 3.97
C ALA A 505 -29.08 22.70 4.99
N GLY A 506 -27.83 22.25 5.04
CA GLY A 506 -27.35 21.26 6.01
C GLY A 506 -27.54 19.80 5.62
N ARG A 507 -27.71 19.50 4.33
CA ARG A 507 -28.07 18.16 3.81
C ARG A 507 -26.89 17.26 3.46
N VAL A 508 -25.68 17.79 3.34
CA VAL A 508 -24.46 16.99 3.09
C VAL A 508 -24.00 16.38 4.41
N ILE A 509 -23.95 15.05 4.45
CA ILE A 509 -23.47 14.26 5.58
C ILE A 509 -21.95 14.25 5.60
N ALA A 510 -21.33 13.82 4.50
CA ALA A 510 -19.89 13.75 4.35
C ALA A 510 -19.47 13.65 2.88
N VAL A 511 -18.24 14.06 2.60
CA VAL A 511 -17.46 13.72 1.40
C VAL A 511 -16.38 12.76 1.83
N MET A 512 -16.33 11.57 1.23
CA MET A 512 -15.41 10.50 1.58
C MET A 512 -14.45 10.18 0.43
N ASN A 513 -13.17 10.04 0.76
CA ASN A 513 -12.12 9.67 -0.18
C ASN A 513 -11.10 8.68 0.43
N GLY A 514 -10.28 8.08 -0.43
CA GLY A 514 -9.08 7.31 -0.09
C GLY A 514 -7.84 8.01 -0.65
N HIS A 515 -6.92 7.26 -1.27
CA HIS A 515 -5.75 7.74 -2.02
C HIS A 515 -4.48 8.06 -1.21
N TRP A 516 -4.55 8.83 -0.11
CA TRP A 516 -3.34 9.18 0.63
C TRP A 516 -2.89 8.13 1.63
N HIS A 517 -3.63 7.02 1.75
CA HIS A 517 -3.36 5.94 2.69
C HIS A 517 -3.24 6.49 4.12
N SER A 518 -4.07 7.44 4.52
CA SER A 518 -3.96 8.01 5.85
C SER A 518 -5.32 8.49 6.32
N ASP A 519 -5.43 8.72 7.63
CA ASP A 519 -6.60 9.39 8.15
C ASP A 519 -6.41 10.88 8.09
N ASN A 520 -7.32 11.55 7.39
CA ASN A 520 -7.47 12.98 7.49
C ASN A 520 -8.95 13.34 7.64
N GLU A 521 -9.23 14.33 8.45
CA GLU A 521 -10.58 14.85 8.63
C GLU A 521 -10.56 16.38 8.67
N SER A 522 -11.60 16.98 8.10
CA SER A 522 -11.75 18.43 8.10
C SER A 522 -13.21 18.78 7.93
N THR A 523 -13.70 19.79 8.65
CA THR A 523 -14.98 20.41 8.36
C THR A 523 -14.73 21.80 7.83
N GLN A 524 -15.17 22.06 6.60
CA GLN A 524 -15.08 23.37 5.96
C GLN A 524 -16.44 23.75 5.40
N ASN A 525 -16.87 25.01 5.63
CA ASN A 525 -18.16 25.53 5.15
C ASN A 525 -19.35 24.59 5.46
N ASN A 526 -19.37 24.02 6.68
CA ASN A 526 -20.37 23.06 7.17
C ASN A 526 -20.39 21.69 6.47
N VAL A 527 -19.38 21.36 5.66
CA VAL A 527 -19.22 20.04 5.02
C VAL A 527 -18.12 19.28 5.75
N LEU A 528 -18.42 18.07 6.19
CA LEU A 528 -17.45 17.13 6.74
C LEU A 528 -16.75 16.41 5.58
N TYR A 529 -15.43 16.49 5.53
CA TYR A 529 -14.58 15.76 4.61
C TYR A 529 -13.78 14.75 5.40
N VAL A 530 -13.78 13.50 4.93
CA VAL A 530 -13.09 12.39 5.60
C VAL A 530 -12.32 11.59 4.57
N GLU A 531 -11.02 11.52 4.80
CA GLU A 531 -10.16 10.57 4.15
C GLU A 531 -9.96 9.35 5.04
N THR A 532 -10.16 8.18 4.47
CA THR A 532 -9.95 6.91 5.16
C THR A 532 -8.59 6.31 4.81
N ASN A 533 -7.97 5.66 5.79
CA ASN A 533 -6.73 4.94 5.64
C ASN A 533 -6.90 3.68 4.77
N SER A 534 -5.80 3.19 4.23
CA SER A 534 -5.73 2.10 3.26
C SER A 534 -5.84 0.73 3.91
N ALA A 535 -6.48 -0.21 3.20
CA ALA A 535 -6.41 -1.62 3.54
C ALA A 535 -5.03 -2.22 3.26
N PHE A 536 -4.27 -1.64 2.33
CA PHE A 536 -2.87 -1.96 2.16
C PHE A 536 -2.00 -1.15 3.14
N PRO A 537 -1.23 -1.76 4.04
CA PRO A 537 -0.35 -1.02 4.95
C PRO A 537 0.84 -0.46 4.18
N ASP A 538 0.86 0.86 3.96
CA ASP A 538 1.96 1.56 3.30
C ASP A 538 2.92 2.22 4.31
N THR A 539 4.16 2.36 3.88
CA THR A 539 5.28 3.01 4.55
C THR A 539 5.04 4.47 4.94
N ARG A 540 4.11 5.16 4.27
CA ARG A 540 3.80 6.59 4.43
C ARG A 540 2.94 6.92 5.66
N THR A 541 2.27 5.93 6.24
CA THR A 541 1.20 6.10 7.25
C THR A 541 1.71 6.17 8.69
N ASN A 542 3.02 6.06 8.89
CA ASN A 542 3.66 6.04 10.20
C ASN A 542 3.81 7.45 10.80
N HIS A 543 2.71 8.21 10.91
CA HIS A 543 2.67 9.42 11.72
C HIS A 543 2.77 9.13 13.23
N TYR A 544 2.68 7.87 13.64
CA TYR A 544 2.92 7.42 15.01
C TYR A 544 4.12 6.47 15.05
N GLY A 545 5.31 7.07 15.10
CA GLY A 545 6.59 6.41 14.92
C GLY A 545 6.74 5.03 15.59
N LYS A 546 7.46 4.14 14.88
CA LYS A 546 8.03 2.88 15.38
C LYS A 546 7.06 2.11 16.27
N ARG A 547 5.97 1.63 15.70
CA ARG A 547 5.22 0.57 16.37
C ARG A 547 6.18 -0.62 16.64
N PRO A 548 6.17 -1.22 17.85
CA PRO A 548 7.07 -2.31 18.23
C PRO A 548 6.95 -3.52 17.28
N VAL A 549 7.86 -4.48 17.41
CA VAL A 549 7.84 -5.79 16.71
C VAL A 549 6.47 -6.52 16.82
N ASP A 550 5.62 -6.07 17.76
CA ASP A 550 4.26 -6.53 18.06
C ASP A 550 3.16 -5.86 17.19
N SER A 551 3.52 -5.01 16.22
CA SER A 551 2.62 -4.47 15.19
C SER A 551 2.95 -5.06 13.83
N LEU A 552 2.48 -6.29 13.64
CA LEU A 552 2.50 -6.94 12.34
C LEU A 552 1.41 -6.30 11.46
N GLN A 553 1.57 -6.39 10.13
CA GLN A 553 0.70 -5.73 9.15
C GLN A 553 -0.78 -6.00 9.43
N GLU A 554 -1.55 -4.93 9.60
CA GLU A 554 -3.01 -4.94 9.69
C GLU A 554 -3.47 -3.90 8.66
N GLY A 555 -4.46 -4.20 7.82
CA GLY A 555 -5.07 -3.17 6.96
C GLY A 555 -6.16 -2.40 7.68
N ALA A 556 -6.50 -1.21 7.22
CA ALA A 556 -7.71 -0.51 7.68
C ALA A 556 -8.98 -1.07 7.02
N GLN A 557 -10.03 -1.30 7.82
CA GLN A 557 -11.40 -1.53 7.33
C GLN A 557 -12.39 -0.68 8.15
N ASP A 558 -13.13 0.22 7.49
CA ASP A 558 -14.03 1.15 8.18
C ASP A 558 -15.49 0.69 8.16
N PHE A 559 -16.14 0.77 9.32
CA PHE A 559 -17.57 0.53 9.49
C PHE A 559 -18.23 1.79 10.02
N ILE A 560 -19.04 2.43 9.18
CA ILE A 560 -19.55 3.77 9.41
C ILE A 560 -21.02 3.68 9.80
N THR A 561 -21.33 4.05 11.05
CA THR A 561 -22.71 4.16 11.53
C THR A 561 -23.23 5.56 11.24
N VAL A 562 -24.27 5.66 10.42
CA VAL A 562 -24.92 6.93 10.04
C VAL A 562 -26.30 7.01 10.70
N ASP A 563 -26.53 8.05 11.49
CA ASP A 563 -27.80 8.34 12.15
C ASP A 563 -28.32 9.71 11.70
N ILE A 564 -29.12 9.69 10.64
CA ILE A 564 -29.59 10.90 9.98
C ILE A 564 -30.44 11.80 10.91
N PRO A 565 -31.48 11.27 11.60
CA PRO A 565 -32.30 12.07 12.50
C PRO A 565 -31.51 12.76 13.63
N ASN A 566 -30.42 12.15 14.09
CA ASN A 566 -29.58 12.70 15.16
C ASN A 566 -28.37 13.48 14.63
N HIS A 567 -28.27 13.68 13.31
CA HIS A 567 -27.17 14.39 12.67
C HIS A 567 -25.78 13.84 13.03
N LYS A 568 -25.67 12.53 13.28
CA LYS A 568 -24.44 11.88 13.75
C LYS A 568 -23.90 10.89 12.72
N ILE A 569 -22.58 10.90 12.53
CA ILE A 569 -21.84 9.89 11.77
C ILE A 569 -20.69 9.37 12.63
N THR A 570 -20.50 8.05 12.70
CA THR A 570 -19.47 7.42 13.53
C THR A 570 -18.66 6.43 12.71
N PHE A 571 -17.38 6.68 12.58
CA PHE A 571 -16.39 5.82 11.93
C PHE A 571 -15.83 4.87 12.96
N SER A 572 -15.99 3.57 12.75
CA SER A 572 -15.34 2.54 13.56
C SER A 572 -14.43 1.74 12.66
N ARG A 573 -13.13 1.87 12.84
CA ARG A 573 -12.13 1.14 12.08
C ARG A 573 -11.72 -0.13 12.77
N PHE A 574 -11.67 -1.22 12.01
CA PHE A 574 -11.00 -2.47 12.37
C PHE A 574 -9.64 -2.57 11.67
N GLY A 575 -8.60 -2.99 12.39
CA GLY A 575 -7.22 -2.97 11.90
C GLY A 575 -6.65 -1.55 11.80
N GLU A 576 -5.33 -1.39 11.80
CA GLU A 576 -4.65 -0.08 11.92
C GLU A 576 -5.12 0.83 13.08
N GLY A 577 -5.85 0.28 14.06
CA GLY A 577 -6.39 0.99 15.21
C GLY A 577 -5.38 1.23 16.33
N ASP A 578 -5.85 1.36 17.57
CA ASP A 578 -4.93 1.49 18.70
C ASP A 578 -4.16 0.18 18.94
N GLY A 579 -2.92 0.26 19.44
CA GLY A 579 -2.04 -0.92 19.58
C GLY A 579 -2.53 -2.01 20.55
N LYS A 580 -3.57 -1.75 21.35
CA LYS A 580 -4.13 -2.69 22.33
C LYS A 580 -5.43 -3.35 21.84
N THR A 581 -6.38 -2.54 21.38
CA THR A 581 -7.72 -2.97 20.96
C THR A 581 -7.78 -3.29 19.47
N ARG A 582 -6.84 -2.74 18.68
CA ARG A 582 -6.74 -2.91 17.22
C ARG A 582 -7.95 -2.37 16.45
N PHE A 583 -8.69 -1.46 17.07
CA PHE A 583 -9.71 -0.65 16.42
C PHE A 583 -9.63 0.81 16.86
N MET A 584 -10.34 1.68 16.15
CA MET A 584 -10.43 3.11 16.43
C MET A 584 -11.87 3.57 16.19
N THR A 585 -12.38 4.49 17.00
CA THR A 585 -13.70 5.12 16.79
C THR A 585 -13.58 6.64 16.75
N ARG A 586 -14.21 7.27 15.76
CA ARG A 586 -14.33 8.73 15.61
C ARG A 586 -15.77 9.10 15.26
N ALA A 587 -16.41 9.97 16.04
CA ALA A 587 -17.79 10.40 15.79
C ALA A 587 -17.85 11.89 15.47
N TYR A 588 -18.71 12.29 14.54
CA TYR A 588 -18.89 13.68 14.13
C TYR A 588 -20.37 14.03 14.03
N ASN A 589 -20.67 15.31 14.23
CA ASN A 589 -21.97 15.87 13.85
C ASN A 589 -21.86 16.39 12.42
N PHE A 590 -22.92 16.24 11.62
CA PHE A 590 -22.99 16.82 10.27
C PHE A 590 -24.15 17.81 10.15
N GLY A 591 -24.11 18.66 9.12
CA GLY A 591 -25.10 19.72 8.90
C GLY A 591 -24.60 21.10 9.30
N ILE A 592 -25.50 22.09 9.32
CA ILE A 592 -25.14 23.47 9.66
C ILE A 592 -24.64 23.56 11.11
N GLY A 593 -23.44 24.10 11.31
CA GLY A 593 -22.80 24.23 12.63
C GLY A 593 -21.98 23.01 13.06
N ALA A 594 -21.70 22.06 12.16
CA ALA A 594 -20.76 20.97 12.38
C ALA A 594 -19.35 21.48 12.71
N THR A 595 -18.64 20.80 13.62
CA THR A 595 -17.27 21.11 14.02
C THR A 595 -16.30 20.00 13.60
N ASN A 596 -15.02 20.32 13.44
CA ASN A 596 -13.98 19.39 12.98
C ASN A 596 -13.52 18.42 14.09
N ASN A 597 -13.88 18.68 15.35
CA ASN A 597 -13.45 17.85 16.47
C ASN A 597 -14.39 16.65 16.63
N PRO A 598 -13.85 15.42 16.76
CA PRO A 598 -14.68 14.28 17.07
C PRO A 598 -15.38 14.47 18.42
N ILE A 599 -16.61 14.00 18.49
CA ILE A 599 -17.42 13.95 19.71
C ILE A 599 -16.83 12.82 20.55
N ASN A 600 -16.17 13.17 21.65
CA ASN A 600 -15.63 12.22 22.63
C ASN A 600 -16.71 11.33 23.24
#